data_AF-A0A1I7X8V5-F1
#
_entry.id   AF-A0A1I7X8V5-F1
#
_cell.length_a   1.000
_cell.length_b   1.000
_cell.length_c   1.000
_cell.angle_alpha   90.00
_cell.angle_beta   90.00
_cell.angle_gamma   90.00
#
_symmetry.space_group_name_H-M   'P 1'
#
loop_
_entity.id
_entity.type
_entity.pdbx_description
1 polymer ?
#
loop_
_entity_poly.entity_id
_entity_poly.type
_entity_poly.pdbx_seq_one_letter_code
_entity_poly.pdbx_strand_id
1 'polypeptide(L)'
;MPYQSLLKDLKIDGATYKYYDLTALNDDRYDKLPISIRYLLEAAVRHCDEFHVLKADVEAILNWEHTQHIQAEIPFKPARVILQDFTGVPAVVDLASMRDAVEKMGADPGKINPVCPVDLVIDHSVQVDHYGNLDALAKNQVMEFERNKERFNFLKWGSKAFNNLLIVPPGSGIVHQVNLEYLARTVFADRPISMVSFNFVVKLTSLIVASVIPEVIGYELVGHLSDIVTSTDIVLTITKRTIAYLGQTGRDAIYCNRVEQYLSATRLLVNYSDPNFRPIFSKVLRLDLGTIVPCVSGPKRPNDRVNLSSLHTDFANGLGAKVSFKGFGLTADEIKNEVTITNKGRTSTLSHGSVVIAAITSCTNTSNPSVMLAAGLVAKKYYASIYSCLQAVDLGLTVQPYVKTSLSPGSGVVTKYLQASGLLSYLEKLGFNIVGYGCMTCIGNSGPLDDAVSKAIEENNLIVAGLEEHFVKPQFFKEVYANIGKGSQQWQELECPEVDLYPWDRNSTYIKRVPFFEDMKVDLPTCSSISNAYCLLNLGDSVTTDHISPAGSISRVCYVLLYINARERERLQ
;
A
#
# COMPACT_ATOMS: atom_id res chain seq x y z
N MET A 1 -5.45 -35.87 -0.57
CA MET A 1 -5.11 -34.91 -1.64
C MET A 1 -4.57 -35.69 -2.84
N PRO A 2 -5.02 -35.42 -4.08
CA PRO A 2 -4.57 -36.14 -5.27
C PRO A 2 -3.06 -36.11 -5.53
N TYR A 3 -2.41 -34.98 -5.24
CA TYR A 3 -0.99 -34.76 -5.53
C TYR A 3 -0.05 -35.15 -4.38
N GLN A 4 -0.50 -35.99 -3.44
CA GLN A 4 0.29 -36.43 -2.28
C GLN A 4 1.62 -37.11 -2.67
N SER A 5 1.67 -37.73 -3.86
CA SER A 5 2.87 -38.35 -4.44
C SER A 5 3.99 -37.36 -4.79
N LEU A 6 3.68 -36.07 -4.94
CA LEU A 6 4.66 -35.01 -5.19
C LEU A 6 5.31 -34.50 -3.90
N LEU A 7 4.81 -34.90 -2.72
CA LEU A 7 5.32 -34.42 -1.44
C LEU A 7 6.69 -35.05 -1.11
N LYS A 8 7.75 -34.24 -1.17
CA LYS A 8 9.14 -34.66 -0.92
C LYS A 8 9.72 -34.01 0.34
N ASP A 9 10.75 -34.65 0.88
CA ASP A 9 11.55 -34.12 1.99
C ASP A 9 12.66 -33.20 1.44
N LEU A 10 12.79 -32.03 2.05
CA LEU A 10 13.84 -31.04 1.78
C LEU A 10 14.67 -30.83 3.05
N LYS A 11 15.93 -31.26 3.02
CA LYS A 11 16.84 -31.20 4.18
C LYS A 11 17.72 -29.94 4.09
N ILE A 12 17.58 -29.04 5.06
CA ILE A 12 18.26 -27.74 5.10
C ILE A 12 18.75 -27.51 6.53
N ASP A 13 20.05 -27.26 6.70
CA ASP A 13 20.70 -26.90 7.97
C ASP A 13 20.34 -27.85 9.14
N GLY A 14 20.27 -29.15 8.86
CA GLY A 14 19.93 -30.20 9.83
C GLY A 14 18.41 -30.38 10.09
N ALA A 15 17.57 -29.44 9.66
CA ALA A 15 16.12 -29.58 9.68
C ALA A 15 15.60 -30.31 8.43
N THR A 16 14.52 -31.09 8.59
CA THR A 16 13.79 -31.69 7.46
C THR A 16 12.44 -30.98 7.32
N TYR A 17 12.20 -30.48 6.12
CA TYR A 17 10.97 -29.82 5.69
C TYR A 17 10.24 -30.69 4.66
N LYS A 18 8.96 -30.42 4.41
CA LYS A 18 8.18 -31.05 3.33
C LYS A 18 7.73 -30.01 2.31
N TYR A 19 7.77 -30.35 1.04
CA TYR A 19 7.29 -29.48 -0.05
C TYR A 19 6.69 -30.30 -1.19
N TYR A 20 5.80 -29.68 -1.98
CA TYR A 20 5.30 -30.28 -3.22
C TYR A 20 6.30 -30.01 -4.34
N ASP A 21 6.95 -31.06 -4.82
CA ASP A 21 7.90 -30.97 -5.93
C ASP A 21 7.15 -30.97 -7.26
N LEU A 22 6.87 -29.75 -7.76
CA LEU A 22 6.24 -29.55 -9.07
C LEU A 22 7.05 -30.12 -10.23
N THR A 23 8.37 -30.30 -10.09
CA THR A 23 9.18 -30.93 -11.16
C THR A 23 8.85 -32.41 -11.32
N ALA A 24 8.33 -33.06 -10.27
CA ALA A 24 7.86 -34.44 -10.31
C ALA A 24 6.49 -34.63 -10.99
N LEU A 25 5.87 -33.55 -11.51
CA LEU A 25 4.79 -33.67 -12.50
C LEU A 25 5.27 -34.31 -13.81
N ASN A 26 6.56 -34.18 -14.14
CA ASN A 26 7.18 -34.66 -15.39
C ASN A 26 6.47 -34.15 -16.66
N ASP A 27 6.08 -32.87 -16.65
CA ASP A 27 5.36 -32.21 -17.75
C ASP A 27 6.15 -30.99 -18.26
N ASP A 28 6.56 -31.02 -19.52
CA ASP A 28 7.36 -29.97 -20.18
C ASP A 28 6.67 -28.59 -20.22
N ARG A 29 5.34 -28.53 -20.02
CA ARG A 29 4.61 -27.26 -19.92
C ARG A 29 5.07 -26.46 -18.71
N TYR A 30 5.40 -27.13 -17.60
CA TYR A 30 5.79 -26.47 -16.35
C TYR A 30 6.99 -25.51 -16.52
N ASP A 31 8.01 -25.93 -17.26
CA ASP A 31 9.21 -25.12 -17.50
C ASP A 31 8.98 -23.95 -18.47
N LYS A 32 7.88 -23.97 -19.22
CA LYS A 32 7.45 -22.87 -20.12
C LYS A 32 6.54 -21.86 -19.42
N LEU A 33 5.89 -22.22 -18.30
CA LEU A 33 5.00 -21.31 -17.58
C LEU A 33 5.73 -20.05 -17.09
N PRO A 34 5.12 -18.86 -17.20
CA PRO A 34 5.54 -17.69 -16.43
C PRO A 34 5.61 -17.99 -14.94
N ILE A 35 6.58 -17.40 -14.26
CA ILE A 35 6.82 -17.62 -12.82
C ILE A 35 5.58 -17.26 -11.97
N SER A 36 4.82 -16.23 -12.37
CA SER A 36 3.54 -15.87 -11.75
C SER A 36 2.51 -17.02 -11.80
N ILE A 37 2.43 -17.74 -12.93
CA ILE A 37 1.52 -18.87 -13.10
C ILE A 37 2.02 -20.10 -12.32
N ARG A 38 3.35 -20.30 -12.18
CA ARG A 38 3.90 -21.36 -11.33
C ARG A 38 3.52 -21.21 -9.85
N TYR A 39 3.34 -19.98 -9.36
CA TYR A 39 2.83 -19.74 -8.00
C TYR A 39 1.36 -20.16 -7.85
N LEU A 40 0.53 -19.91 -8.87
CA LEU A 40 -0.86 -20.38 -8.89
C LEU A 40 -0.91 -21.92 -8.93
N LEU A 41 -0.03 -22.54 -9.72
CA LEU A 41 0.08 -24.00 -9.82
C LEU A 41 0.52 -24.63 -8.48
N GLU A 42 1.50 -24.05 -7.78
CA GLU A 42 1.92 -24.50 -6.45
C GLU A 42 0.76 -24.48 -5.46
N ALA A 43 0.04 -23.36 -5.40
CA ALA A 43 -1.11 -23.21 -4.52
C ALA A 43 -2.23 -24.21 -4.85
N ALA A 44 -2.55 -24.40 -6.13
CA ALA A 44 -3.58 -25.34 -6.57
C ALA A 44 -3.18 -26.80 -6.28
N VAL A 45 -1.96 -27.22 -6.60
CA VAL A 45 -1.43 -28.57 -6.31
C VAL A 45 -1.49 -28.87 -4.80
N ARG A 46 -1.02 -27.93 -3.97
CA ARG A 46 -0.97 -28.08 -2.50
C ARG A 46 -2.36 -28.09 -1.85
N HIS A 47 -3.32 -27.36 -2.41
CA HIS A 47 -4.67 -27.24 -1.86
C HIS A 47 -5.73 -28.12 -2.56
N CYS A 48 -5.35 -28.95 -3.53
CA CYS A 48 -6.26 -29.82 -4.27
C CYS A 48 -6.97 -30.82 -3.32
N ASP A 49 -8.24 -30.53 -3.06
CA ASP A 49 -9.13 -31.25 -2.15
C ASP A 49 -10.29 -31.96 -2.90
N GLU A 50 -10.38 -31.78 -4.22
CA GLU A 50 -11.48 -32.26 -5.09
C GLU A 50 -12.86 -31.69 -4.68
N PHE A 51 -12.87 -30.52 -4.02
CA PHE A 51 -14.09 -29.80 -3.65
C PHE A 51 -14.01 -28.28 -3.91
N HIS A 52 -13.04 -27.59 -3.30
CA HIS A 52 -12.73 -26.18 -3.59
C HIS A 52 -11.67 -26.02 -4.67
N VAL A 53 -10.80 -27.03 -4.82
CA VAL A 53 -9.71 -27.07 -5.81
C VAL A 53 -9.66 -28.47 -6.40
N LEU A 54 -10.05 -28.58 -7.66
CA LEU A 54 -10.16 -29.81 -8.44
C LEU A 54 -8.85 -30.08 -9.19
N LYS A 55 -8.60 -31.35 -9.56
CA LYS A 55 -7.56 -31.68 -10.56
C LYS A 55 -7.75 -30.94 -11.88
N ALA A 56 -9.00 -30.69 -12.26
CA ALA A 56 -9.33 -29.93 -13.47
C ALA A 56 -8.76 -28.50 -13.42
N ASP A 57 -8.74 -27.88 -12.24
CA ASP A 57 -8.17 -26.54 -12.03
C ASP A 57 -6.64 -26.56 -12.13
N VAL A 58 -6.01 -27.59 -11.55
CA VAL A 58 -4.56 -27.79 -11.65
C VAL A 58 -4.13 -28.00 -13.11
N GLU A 59 -4.87 -28.80 -13.88
CA GLU A 59 -4.65 -28.97 -15.31
C GLU A 59 -4.95 -27.68 -16.09
N ALA A 60 -5.99 -26.92 -15.73
CA ALA A 60 -6.28 -25.64 -16.38
C ALA A 60 -5.15 -24.61 -16.18
N ILE A 61 -4.51 -24.59 -15.01
CA ILE A 61 -3.35 -23.75 -14.72
C ILE A 61 -2.09 -24.27 -15.43
N LEU A 62 -1.89 -25.60 -15.47
CA LEU A 62 -0.74 -26.20 -16.18
C LEU A 62 -0.84 -25.99 -17.71
N ASN A 63 -2.05 -25.97 -18.24
CA ASN A 63 -2.38 -25.71 -19.64
C ASN A 63 -2.57 -24.20 -19.97
N TRP A 64 -1.98 -23.31 -19.16
CA TRP A 64 -2.11 -21.85 -19.24
C TRP A 64 -1.98 -21.27 -20.65
N GLU A 65 -1.05 -21.78 -21.46
CA GLU A 65 -0.80 -21.31 -22.83
C GLU A 65 -2.07 -21.33 -23.70
N HIS A 66 -2.95 -22.30 -23.47
CA HIS A 66 -4.27 -22.36 -24.10
C HIS A 66 -5.37 -21.69 -23.25
N THR A 67 -5.40 -21.95 -21.94
CA THR A 67 -6.54 -21.55 -21.09
C THR A 67 -6.66 -20.05 -20.87
N GLN A 68 -5.56 -19.28 -21.00
CA GLN A 68 -5.56 -17.82 -21.01
C GLN A 68 -6.50 -17.21 -22.08
N HIS A 69 -6.72 -17.89 -23.21
CA HIS A 69 -7.52 -17.38 -24.33
C HIS A 69 -9.01 -17.73 -24.25
N ILE A 70 -9.41 -18.60 -23.32
CA ILE A 70 -10.81 -19.01 -23.10
C ILE A 70 -11.36 -18.50 -21.76
N GLN A 71 -10.62 -17.62 -21.07
CA GLN A 71 -11.00 -17.00 -19.80
C GLN A 71 -11.43 -18.01 -18.72
N ALA A 72 -10.75 -19.15 -18.64
CA ALA A 72 -11.06 -20.19 -17.65
C ALA A 72 -10.96 -19.63 -16.21
N GLU A 73 -11.96 -19.87 -15.39
CA GLU A 73 -11.90 -19.56 -13.96
C GLU A 73 -11.00 -20.58 -13.23
N ILE A 74 -10.20 -20.08 -12.30
CA ILE A 74 -9.32 -20.88 -11.45
C ILE A 74 -9.49 -20.48 -9.98
N PRO A 75 -9.46 -21.42 -9.03
CA PRO A 75 -9.48 -21.12 -7.61
C PRO A 75 -8.08 -20.68 -7.16
N PHE A 76 -8.02 -19.61 -6.37
CA PHE A 76 -6.79 -19.18 -5.74
C PHE A 76 -6.94 -19.05 -4.21
N LYS A 77 -6.17 -19.88 -3.49
CA LYS A 77 -6.06 -19.90 -2.01
C LYS A 77 -4.72 -19.27 -1.61
N PRO A 78 -4.68 -17.99 -1.21
CA PRO A 78 -3.44 -17.32 -0.82
C PRO A 78 -2.91 -17.83 0.53
N ALA A 79 -1.61 -17.64 0.76
CA ALA A 79 -0.97 -18.10 1.99
C ALA A 79 -1.30 -17.23 3.22
N ARG A 80 -1.69 -15.97 3.00
CA ARG A 80 -2.14 -15.00 4.01
C ARG A 80 -2.85 -13.79 3.37
N VAL A 81 -3.53 -13.01 4.20
CA VAL A 81 -4.13 -11.71 3.84
C VAL A 81 -3.33 -10.57 4.47
N ILE A 82 -3.29 -9.40 3.82
CA ILE A 82 -2.78 -8.17 4.43
C ILE A 82 -3.83 -7.05 4.31
N LEU A 83 -4.04 -6.31 5.40
CA LEU A 83 -5.02 -5.24 5.53
C LEU A 83 -4.38 -3.94 6.02
N GLN A 84 -5.10 -2.84 5.80
CA GLN A 84 -4.84 -1.52 6.38
C GLN A 84 -6.12 -1.02 7.06
N ASP A 85 -6.04 -0.07 8.00
CA ASP A 85 -7.13 0.23 8.94
C ASP A 85 -8.45 0.76 8.33
N PHE A 86 -8.44 1.45 7.18
CA PHE A 86 -9.69 1.88 6.51
C PHE A 86 -10.49 0.69 5.97
N THR A 87 -9.83 -0.36 5.44
CA THR A 87 -10.50 -1.61 5.02
C THR A 87 -10.56 -2.67 6.14
N GLY A 88 -9.68 -2.54 7.14
CA GLY A 88 -9.54 -3.48 8.24
C GLY A 88 -10.63 -3.31 9.30
N VAL A 89 -11.04 -2.08 9.60
CA VAL A 89 -12.20 -1.82 10.46
C VAL A 89 -13.48 -2.48 9.91
N PRO A 90 -13.93 -2.23 8.67
CA PRO A 90 -15.13 -2.90 8.15
C PRO A 90 -14.97 -4.42 8.06
N ALA A 91 -13.80 -4.95 7.67
CA ALA A 91 -13.57 -6.40 7.66
C ALA A 91 -13.70 -7.06 9.06
N VAL A 92 -13.26 -6.38 10.13
CA VAL A 92 -13.43 -6.87 11.50
C VAL A 92 -14.88 -6.65 12.00
N VAL A 93 -15.58 -5.60 11.53
CA VAL A 93 -17.03 -5.42 11.77
C VAL A 93 -17.85 -6.54 11.12
N ASP A 94 -17.49 -6.95 9.90
CA ASP A 94 -18.13 -8.06 9.20
C ASP A 94 -17.93 -9.37 9.97
N LEU A 95 -16.69 -9.69 10.37
CA LEU A 95 -16.40 -10.88 11.19
C LEU A 95 -17.14 -10.86 12.55
N ALA A 96 -17.22 -9.71 13.21
CA ALA A 96 -17.98 -9.56 14.46
C ALA A 96 -19.49 -9.77 14.21
N SER A 97 -20.03 -9.21 13.13
CA SER A 97 -21.46 -9.35 12.78
C SER A 97 -21.80 -10.76 12.29
N MET A 98 -20.85 -11.48 11.69
CA MET A 98 -20.96 -12.90 11.36
C MET A 98 -20.98 -13.76 12.64
N ARG A 99 -20.23 -13.41 13.68
CA ARG A 99 -20.31 -14.08 14.99
C ARG A 99 -21.70 -13.93 15.61
N ASP A 100 -22.23 -12.70 15.68
CA ASP A 100 -23.62 -12.42 16.11
C ASP A 100 -24.63 -13.29 15.33
N ALA A 101 -24.49 -13.38 14.01
CA ALA A 101 -25.40 -14.12 13.15
C ALA A 101 -25.34 -15.64 13.37
N VAL A 102 -24.13 -16.20 13.54
CA VAL A 102 -23.90 -17.63 13.83
C VAL A 102 -24.42 -18.00 15.22
N GLU A 103 -24.20 -17.15 16.23
CA GLU A 103 -24.78 -17.35 17.58
C GLU A 103 -26.32 -17.30 17.54
N LYS A 104 -26.91 -16.32 16.85
CA LYS A 104 -28.37 -16.20 16.66
C LYS A 104 -28.98 -17.45 15.99
N MET A 105 -28.20 -18.18 15.19
CA MET A 105 -28.59 -19.46 14.57
C MET A 105 -28.36 -20.69 15.47
N GLY A 106 -27.88 -20.51 16.71
CA GLY A 106 -27.60 -21.60 17.65
C GLY A 106 -26.32 -22.38 17.36
N ALA A 107 -25.39 -21.78 16.60
CA ALA A 107 -24.11 -22.37 16.25
C ALA A 107 -22.94 -21.65 16.96
N ASP A 108 -21.78 -22.30 16.99
CA ASP A 108 -20.56 -21.82 17.65
C ASP A 108 -19.95 -20.60 16.91
N PRO A 109 -19.95 -19.39 17.49
CA PRO A 109 -19.37 -18.20 16.87
C PRO A 109 -17.84 -18.28 16.75
N GLY A 110 -17.16 -19.12 17.54
CA GLY A 110 -15.72 -19.35 17.45
C GLY A 110 -15.27 -19.90 16.10
N LYS A 111 -16.18 -20.52 15.33
CA LYS A 111 -15.94 -20.94 13.94
C LYS A 111 -15.75 -19.77 12.97
N ILE A 112 -16.25 -18.58 13.31
CA ILE A 112 -15.96 -17.36 12.55
C ILE A 112 -14.61 -16.83 13.02
N ASN A 113 -13.57 -17.23 12.30
CA ASN A 113 -12.19 -16.86 12.53
C ASN A 113 -11.38 -16.90 11.23
N PRO A 114 -10.40 -16.01 11.01
CA PRO A 114 -9.44 -16.15 9.91
C PRO A 114 -8.71 -17.51 9.93
N VAL A 115 -8.80 -18.25 8.82
CA VAL A 115 -8.18 -19.59 8.68
C VAL A 115 -6.72 -19.54 8.19
N CYS A 116 -6.26 -18.37 7.75
CA CYS A 116 -4.86 -18.09 7.43
C CYS A 116 -4.40 -16.83 8.19
N PRO A 117 -3.08 -16.56 8.26
CA PRO A 117 -2.57 -15.32 8.86
C PRO A 117 -3.17 -14.08 8.19
N VAL A 118 -3.56 -13.11 9.01
CA VAL A 118 -3.99 -11.77 8.58
C VAL A 118 -3.12 -10.76 9.30
N ASP A 119 -2.32 -10.00 8.56
CA ASP A 119 -1.59 -8.86 9.13
C ASP A 119 -2.32 -7.56 8.78
N LEU A 120 -2.78 -6.80 9.77
CA LEU A 120 -3.41 -5.48 9.59
C LEU A 120 -2.46 -4.40 10.09
N VAL A 121 -2.18 -3.38 9.28
CA VAL A 121 -1.33 -2.23 9.67
C VAL A 121 -2.19 -0.98 9.81
N ILE A 122 -1.99 -0.21 10.88
CA ILE A 122 -2.70 1.07 11.08
C ILE A 122 -1.81 2.21 10.56
N ASP A 123 -2.20 2.78 9.42
CA ASP A 123 -1.41 3.72 8.63
C ASP A 123 -2.23 4.75 7.81
N HIS A 124 -3.55 4.61 7.72
CA HIS A 124 -4.45 5.55 7.02
C HIS A 124 -5.13 6.55 7.98
N SER A 125 -4.92 6.44 9.30
CA SER A 125 -5.52 7.32 10.32
C SER A 125 -4.80 8.65 10.57
N VAL A 126 -3.47 8.71 10.40
CA VAL A 126 -2.68 9.93 10.63
C VAL A 126 -2.81 10.93 9.48
N GLN A 127 -2.83 12.23 9.81
CA GLN A 127 -2.93 13.34 8.86
C GLN A 127 -1.82 14.36 9.08
N VAL A 128 -1.51 15.17 8.05
CA VAL A 128 -0.52 16.25 8.15
C VAL A 128 -1.19 17.53 8.71
N ASP A 129 -1.70 17.48 9.94
CA ASP A 129 -2.28 18.68 10.60
C ASP A 129 -1.20 19.76 10.84
N HIS A 130 -0.05 19.33 11.35
CA HIS A 130 1.15 20.14 11.56
C HIS A 130 2.29 19.71 10.64
N TYR A 131 3.11 20.68 10.24
CA TYR A 131 4.19 20.51 9.27
C TYR A 131 5.27 21.59 9.43
N GLY A 132 6.45 21.39 8.81
CA GLY A 132 7.53 22.39 8.77
C GLY A 132 8.17 22.74 10.14
N ASN A 133 7.98 21.89 11.16
CA ASN A 133 8.56 22.06 12.50
C ASN A 133 8.89 20.70 13.13
N LEU A 134 9.74 20.71 14.17
CA LEU A 134 10.25 19.50 14.82
C LEU A 134 9.21 18.77 15.70
N ASP A 135 8.17 19.47 16.13
CA ASP A 135 7.09 18.96 16.98
C ASP A 135 5.86 18.45 16.18
N ALA A 136 5.88 18.56 14.85
CA ALA A 136 4.81 18.11 13.96
C ALA A 136 4.43 16.64 14.18
N LEU A 137 5.42 15.73 14.20
CA LEU A 137 5.21 14.30 14.42
C LEU A 137 4.40 14.03 15.69
N ALA A 138 4.82 14.62 16.82
CA ALA A 138 4.18 14.39 18.11
C ALA A 138 2.75 14.93 18.14
N LYS A 139 2.51 16.12 17.58
CA LYS A 139 1.17 16.71 17.49
C LYS A 139 0.24 15.89 16.60
N ASN A 140 0.69 15.49 15.42
CA ASN A 140 -0.09 14.69 14.47
C ASN A 140 -0.45 13.31 15.06
N GLN A 141 0.46 12.69 15.82
CA GLN A 141 0.19 11.43 16.53
C GLN A 141 -0.81 11.59 17.68
N VAL A 142 -0.74 12.68 18.45
CA VAL A 142 -1.75 12.98 19.49
C VAL A 142 -3.13 13.14 18.85
N MET A 143 -3.24 13.96 17.80
CA MET A 143 -4.50 14.18 17.09
C MET A 143 -5.03 12.91 16.40
N GLU A 144 -4.15 12.04 15.88
CA GLU A 144 -4.52 10.72 15.37
C GLU A 144 -5.20 9.88 16.44
N PHE A 145 -4.59 9.75 17.63
CA PHE A 145 -5.15 8.97 18.73
C PHE A 145 -6.46 9.56 19.27
N GLU A 146 -6.56 10.88 19.40
CA GLU A 146 -7.79 11.55 19.83
C GLU A 146 -8.96 11.29 18.87
N ARG A 147 -8.73 11.45 17.56
CA ARG A 147 -9.76 11.27 16.52
C ARG A 147 -10.15 9.81 16.27
N ASN A 148 -9.26 8.85 16.53
CA ASN A 148 -9.45 7.45 16.13
C ASN A 148 -9.55 6.47 17.31
N LYS A 149 -9.58 6.95 18.57
CA LYS A 149 -9.59 6.10 19.78
C LYS A 149 -10.58 4.94 19.72
N GLU A 150 -11.81 5.17 19.25
CA GLU A 150 -12.82 4.12 19.16
C GLU A 150 -12.47 3.03 18.12
N ARG A 151 -12.01 3.44 16.93
CA ARG A 151 -11.52 2.53 15.89
C ARG A 151 -10.31 1.72 16.38
N PHE A 152 -9.41 2.34 17.14
CA PHE A 152 -8.23 1.68 17.69
C PHE A 152 -8.59 0.69 18.81
N ASN A 153 -9.52 1.04 19.70
CA ASN A 153 -10.09 0.12 20.69
C ASN A 153 -10.76 -1.09 20.03
N PHE A 154 -11.54 -0.86 18.96
CA PHE A 154 -12.20 -1.92 18.20
C PHE A 154 -11.20 -2.86 17.51
N LEU A 155 -10.19 -2.31 16.85
CA LEU A 155 -9.12 -3.12 16.25
C LEU A 155 -8.35 -3.90 17.33
N LYS A 156 -8.00 -3.27 18.45
CA LYS A 156 -7.31 -3.95 19.56
C LYS A 156 -8.13 -5.08 20.17
N TRP A 157 -9.47 -4.92 20.28
CA TRP A 157 -10.39 -6.02 20.59
C TRP A 157 -10.27 -7.14 19.55
N GLY A 158 -10.35 -6.82 18.25
CA GLY A 158 -10.25 -7.79 17.17
C GLY A 158 -8.96 -8.63 17.22
N SER A 159 -7.82 -8.00 17.53
CA SER A 159 -6.53 -8.69 17.69
C SER A 159 -6.46 -9.68 18.87
N LYS A 160 -7.38 -9.58 19.83
CA LYS A 160 -7.56 -10.55 20.92
C LYS A 160 -8.64 -11.60 20.57
N ALA A 161 -9.74 -11.15 19.97
CA ALA A 161 -10.93 -11.97 19.72
C ALA A 161 -10.79 -12.94 18.53
N PHE A 162 -9.90 -12.64 17.57
CA PHE A 162 -9.66 -13.47 16.40
C PHE A 162 -8.24 -14.05 16.38
N ASN A 163 -8.14 -15.38 16.35
CA ASN A 163 -6.88 -16.07 16.10
C ASN A 163 -6.36 -15.72 14.69
N ASN A 164 -5.04 -15.77 14.50
CA ASN A 164 -4.35 -15.43 13.25
C ASN A 164 -4.43 -13.94 12.82
N LEU A 165 -5.12 -13.06 13.56
CA LEU A 165 -5.18 -11.62 13.26
C LEU A 165 -4.09 -10.85 14.04
N LEU A 166 -2.98 -10.56 13.37
CA LEU A 166 -1.95 -9.65 13.88
C LEU A 166 -2.32 -8.20 13.54
N ILE A 167 -2.26 -7.30 14.52
CA ILE A 167 -2.38 -5.86 14.29
C ILE A 167 -1.06 -5.16 14.59
N VAL A 168 -0.55 -4.44 13.60
CA VAL A 168 0.55 -3.50 13.72
C VAL A 168 -0.01 -2.12 14.09
N PRO A 169 0.38 -1.57 15.26
CA PRO A 169 -0.22 -0.37 15.84
C PRO A 169 0.15 0.94 15.12
N PRO A 170 -0.54 2.06 15.44
CA PRO A 170 -0.33 3.36 14.78
C PRO A 170 1.12 3.86 14.94
N GLY A 171 1.60 4.62 13.97
CA GLY A 171 2.95 5.19 13.96
C GLY A 171 4.08 4.19 13.68
N SER A 172 3.75 2.96 13.28
CA SER A 172 4.73 1.91 12.96
C SER A 172 5.31 1.99 11.54
N GLY A 173 4.63 2.71 10.63
CA GLY A 173 4.94 2.75 9.20
C GLY A 173 3.76 2.32 8.32
N ILE A 174 3.95 2.40 7.01
CA ILE A 174 2.93 2.14 5.98
C ILE A 174 2.90 0.65 5.62
N VAL A 175 1.70 0.10 5.42
CA VAL A 175 1.40 -1.33 5.21
C VAL A 175 2.33 -2.01 4.22
N HIS A 176 2.56 -1.44 3.04
CA HIS A 176 3.39 -2.07 2.01
C HIS A 176 4.89 -2.03 2.32
N GLN A 177 5.36 -0.99 3.03
CA GLN A 177 6.75 -0.90 3.48
C GLN A 177 6.99 -1.85 4.65
N VAL A 178 6.18 -1.75 5.73
CA VAL A 178 6.19 -2.71 6.84
C VAL A 178 6.06 -4.16 6.34
N ASN A 179 5.32 -4.39 5.25
CA ASN A 179 5.29 -5.68 4.58
C ASN A 179 6.64 -6.10 3.99
N LEU A 180 7.23 -5.32 3.07
CA LEU A 180 8.51 -5.64 2.44
C LEU A 180 9.64 -5.84 3.47
N GLU A 181 9.66 -4.99 4.50
CA GLU A 181 10.73 -4.93 5.49
C GLU A 181 10.55 -5.98 6.60
N TYR A 182 9.31 -6.28 7.02
CA TYR A 182 9.02 -7.09 8.21
C TYR A 182 7.96 -8.20 8.04
N LEU A 183 6.78 -7.94 7.47
CA LEU A 183 5.69 -8.95 7.42
C LEU A 183 5.84 -9.97 6.27
N ALA A 184 6.67 -9.72 5.26
CA ALA A 184 6.90 -10.66 4.17
C ALA A 184 7.66 -11.90 4.69
N ARG A 185 7.00 -13.07 4.63
CA ARG A 185 7.62 -14.37 4.94
C ARG A 185 8.32 -15.01 3.74
N THR A 186 8.05 -14.55 2.50
CA THR A 186 8.60 -15.05 1.22
C THR A 186 8.32 -16.53 0.91
N VAL A 187 8.73 -17.41 1.81
CA VAL A 187 8.49 -18.85 1.84
C VAL A 187 8.01 -19.20 3.25
N PHE A 188 6.82 -19.78 3.38
CA PHE A 188 6.27 -20.24 4.66
C PHE A 188 7.04 -21.47 5.18
N ALA A 189 6.89 -21.75 6.48
CA ALA A 189 7.52 -22.89 7.15
C ALA A 189 6.63 -23.32 8.33
N ASP A 190 5.47 -23.89 8.01
CA ASP A 190 4.38 -24.10 8.96
C ASP A 190 4.65 -25.29 9.88
N ARG A 191 4.59 -25.06 11.19
CA ARG A 191 4.51 -26.13 12.20
C ARG A 191 3.03 -26.51 12.38
N PRO A 192 2.70 -27.80 12.59
CA PRO A 192 3.60 -28.89 12.99
C PRO A 192 4.26 -29.69 11.85
N ILE A 193 3.86 -29.49 10.59
CA ILE A 193 4.26 -30.39 9.48
C ILE A 193 5.63 -30.02 8.86
N SER A 194 6.22 -28.88 9.24
CA SER A 194 7.39 -28.28 8.59
C SER A 194 7.20 -28.13 7.08
N MET A 195 5.97 -27.78 6.67
CA MET A 195 5.62 -27.62 5.26
C MET A 195 6.11 -26.25 4.76
N VAL A 196 6.70 -26.25 3.58
CA VAL A 196 7.34 -25.08 2.98
C VAL A 196 6.65 -24.77 1.65
N SER A 197 6.16 -23.54 1.50
CA SER A 197 5.35 -23.08 0.36
C SER A 197 5.61 -21.61 0.02
N PHE A 198 5.25 -21.17 -1.18
CA PHE A 198 5.46 -19.79 -1.63
C PHE A 198 4.45 -18.81 -0.99
N ASN A 199 4.90 -17.62 -0.57
CA ASN A 199 4.06 -16.58 0.01
C ASN A 199 3.51 -15.64 -1.07
N PHE A 200 2.36 -16.00 -1.65
CA PHE A 200 1.56 -15.07 -2.43
C PHE A 200 0.52 -14.38 -1.54
N VAL A 201 0.41 -13.06 -1.66
CA VAL A 201 -0.32 -12.16 -0.76
C VAL A 201 -1.44 -11.49 -1.52
N VAL A 202 -2.62 -11.37 -0.90
CA VAL A 202 -3.75 -10.64 -1.50
C VAL A 202 -4.20 -9.53 -0.54
N LYS A 203 -4.55 -8.37 -1.12
CA LYS A 203 -5.12 -7.21 -0.43
C LYS A 203 -6.66 -7.26 -0.41
N LEU A 204 -7.23 -8.46 -0.41
CA LEU A 204 -8.67 -8.73 -0.45
C LEU A 204 -9.07 -9.52 0.79
N THR A 205 -10.31 -9.34 1.23
CA THR A 205 -10.92 -10.01 2.38
C THR A 205 -11.35 -11.47 2.11
N SER A 206 -11.16 -11.97 0.88
CA SER A 206 -11.55 -13.33 0.50
C SER A 206 -10.44 -14.37 0.71
N LEU A 207 -10.83 -15.52 1.27
CA LEU A 207 -9.98 -16.70 1.51
C LEU A 207 -9.85 -17.61 0.28
N ILE A 208 -10.77 -17.52 -0.69
CA ILE A 208 -10.72 -18.21 -1.97
C ILE A 208 -11.16 -17.21 -3.04
N VAL A 209 -10.24 -16.81 -3.91
CA VAL A 209 -10.55 -15.92 -5.03
C VAL A 209 -10.71 -16.78 -6.29
N ALA A 210 -11.95 -17.03 -6.70
CA ALA A 210 -12.22 -17.44 -8.08
C ALA A 210 -11.75 -16.31 -8.99
N SER A 211 -10.79 -16.59 -9.86
CA SER A 211 -10.16 -15.61 -10.73
C SER A 211 -10.16 -16.13 -12.16
N VAL A 212 -10.45 -15.28 -13.13
CA VAL A 212 -10.14 -15.61 -14.54
C VAL A 212 -8.62 -15.77 -14.67
N ILE A 213 -8.17 -16.87 -15.26
CA ILE A 213 -6.75 -17.12 -15.46
C ILE A 213 -6.15 -16.01 -16.35
N PRO A 214 -5.11 -15.29 -15.90
CA PRO A 214 -4.70 -14.05 -16.55
C PRO A 214 -3.79 -14.31 -17.75
N GLU A 215 -3.89 -13.45 -18.76
CA GLU A 215 -2.76 -13.21 -19.68
C GLU A 215 -1.56 -12.67 -18.89
N VAL A 216 -0.35 -13.01 -19.34
CA VAL A 216 0.91 -12.54 -18.74
C VAL A 216 1.75 -11.86 -19.81
N ILE A 217 1.83 -10.53 -19.70
CA ILE A 217 2.67 -9.69 -20.55
C ILE A 217 4.10 -9.73 -20.00
N GLY A 218 5.03 -10.29 -20.77
CA GLY A 218 6.46 -10.25 -20.46
C GLY A 218 7.05 -8.89 -20.81
N TYR A 219 7.85 -8.31 -19.93
CA TYR A 219 8.66 -7.12 -20.23
C TYR A 219 10.14 -7.50 -20.34
N GLU A 220 10.69 -7.42 -21.55
CA GLU A 220 12.12 -7.53 -21.83
C GLU A 220 12.78 -6.17 -21.54
N LEU A 221 13.59 -6.10 -20.48
CA LEU A 221 14.39 -4.92 -20.15
C LEU A 221 15.76 -5.05 -20.82
N VAL A 222 16.14 -4.07 -21.64
CA VAL A 222 17.43 -4.05 -22.35
C VAL A 222 18.19 -2.74 -22.14
N GLY A 223 19.45 -2.69 -22.57
CA GLY A 223 20.29 -1.51 -22.41
C GLY A 223 20.74 -1.29 -20.97
N HIS A 224 21.09 -0.06 -20.64
CA HIS A 224 21.55 0.33 -19.31
C HIS A 224 20.76 1.54 -18.81
N LEU A 225 20.36 1.48 -17.54
CA LEU A 225 19.78 2.62 -16.84
C LEU A 225 20.85 3.71 -16.68
N SER A 226 20.52 4.99 -16.88
CA SER A 226 21.46 6.07 -16.57
C SER A 226 21.60 6.27 -15.07
N ASP A 227 22.77 6.75 -14.62
CA ASP A 227 23.11 6.88 -13.18
C ASP A 227 22.18 7.80 -12.37
N ILE A 228 21.38 8.64 -13.05
CA ILE A 228 20.42 9.58 -12.45
C ILE A 228 18.98 9.03 -12.39
N VAL A 229 18.72 7.87 -13.00
CA VAL A 229 17.39 7.25 -13.02
C VAL A 229 17.32 6.16 -11.95
N THR A 230 16.19 6.11 -11.25
CA THR A 230 15.83 5.01 -10.37
C THR A 230 14.40 4.56 -10.67
N SER A 231 14.01 3.38 -10.19
CA SER A 231 12.65 2.87 -10.34
C SER A 231 12.30 2.02 -9.13
N THR A 232 11.00 1.93 -8.84
CA THR A 232 10.42 1.03 -7.85
C THR A 232 9.23 0.35 -8.49
N ASP A 233 9.25 -0.98 -8.55
CA ASP A 233 8.27 -1.73 -9.32
C ASP A 233 8.00 -3.11 -8.68
N ILE A 234 6.95 -3.76 -9.15
CA ILE A 234 6.43 -5.04 -8.65
C ILE A 234 7.37 -6.17 -9.07
N VAL A 235 8.25 -6.57 -8.15
CA VAL A 235 9.11 -7.74 -8.33
C VAL A 235 8.29 -9.03 -8.15
N LEU A 236 7.72 -9.54 -9.24
CA LEU A 236 7.01 -10.83 -9.27
C LEU A 236 7.96 -12.05 -9.23
N THR A 237 9.27 -11.86 -9.40
CA THR A 237 10.26 -12.94 -9.50
C THR A 237 11.28 -12.86 -8.37
N ILE A 238 11.45 -13.95 -7.62
CA ILE A 238 12.53 -14.00 -6.62
C ILE A 238 13.85 -14.34 -7.32
N THR A 239 14.88 -13.54 -7.04
CA THR A 239 16.25 -13.74 -7.55
C THR A 239 17.23 -13.79 -6.38
N LYS A 240 18.52 -14.08 -6.63
CA LYS A 240 19.57 -13.94 -5.60
C LYS A 240 19.67 -12.50 -5.05
N ARG A 241 19.32 -11.47 -5.81
CA ARG A 241 19.24 -10.08 -5.31
C ARG A 241 18.11 -9.91 -4.30
N THR A 242 16.98 -10.61 -4.50
CA THR A 242 15.86 -10.63 -3.55
C THR A 242 16.26 -11.33 -2.24
N ILE A 243 17.01 -12.45 -2.31
CA ILE A 243 17.53 -13.13 -1.11
C ILE A 243 18.56 -12.25 -0.37
N ALA A 244 19.43 -11.56 -1.09
CA ALA A 244 20.34 -10.57 -0.50
C ALA A 244 19.60 -9.42 0.19
N TYR A 245 18.48 -8.96 -0.38
CA TYR A 245 17.61 -7.96 0.25
C TYR A 245 16.97 -8.50 1.55
N LEU A 246 16.50 -9.75 1.60
CA LEU A 246 15.99 -10.36 2.84
C LEU A 246 17.04 -10.40 3.95
N GLY A 247 18.30 -10.71 3.62
CA GLY A 247 19.42 -10.60 4.58
C GLY A 247 19.66 -9.15 5.03
N GLN A 248 19.55 -8.18 4.12
CA GLN A 248 19.66 -6.75 4.43
C GLN A 248 18.52 -6.23 5.31
N THR A 249 17.29 -6.73 5.18
CA THR A 249 16.17 -6.41 6.09
C THR A 249 16.24 -7.15 7.43
N GLY A 250 17.34 -7.88 7.67
CA GLY A 250 17.68 -8.45 8.97
C GLY A 250 17.20 -9.88 9.18
N ARG A 251 16.68 -10.57 8.17
CA ARG A 251 16.43 -12.02 8.23
C ARG A 251 17.76 -12.76 8.42
N ASP A 252 17.73 -13.82 9.21
CA ASP A 252 18.92 -14.61 9.51
C ASP A 252 19.36 -15.50 8.32
N ALA A 253 20.58 -16.02 8.40
CA ALA A 253 21.18 -16.83 7.34
C ALA A 253 20.44 -18.16 7.11
N ILE A 254 19.85 -18.77 8.15
CA ILE A 254 19.12 -20.05 8.06
C ILE A 254 17.81 -19.83 7.30
N TYR A 255 17.10 -18.74 7.59
CA TYR A 255 15.93 -18.31 6.83
C TYR A 255 16.28 -18.04 5.36
N CYS A 256 17.33 -17.28 5.08
CA CYS A 256 17.73 -16.94 3.71
C CYS A 256 18.17 -18.18 2.91
N ASN A 257 18.94 -19.08 3.53
CA ASN A 257 19.29 -20.37 2.93
C ASN A 257 18.03 -21.21 2.66
N ARG A 258 17.10 -21.32 3.61
CA ARG A 258 15.83 -22.05 3.40
C ARG A 258 15.02 -21.50 2.22
N VAL A 259 14.93 -20.18 2.09
CA VAL A 259 14.29 -19.53 0.94
C VAL A 259 15.00 -19.91 -0.37
N GLU A 260 16.34 -19.83 -0.42
CA GLU A 260 17.11 -20.17 -1.63
C GLU A 260 16.96 -21.65 -2.02
N GLN A 261 17.07 -22.58 -1.06
CA GLN A 261 16.98 -24.01 -1.30
C GLN A 261 15.58 -24.43 -1.78
N TYR A 262 14.51 -23.94 -1.14
CA TYR A 262 13.14 -24.25 -1.56
C TYR A 262 12.82 -23.72 -2.97
N LEU A 263 13.16 -22.47 -3.26
CA LEU A 263 12.87 -21.85 -4.56
C LEU A 263 13.73 -22.46 -5.67
N SER A 264 14.93 -22.94 -5.36
CA SER A 264 15.77 -23.70 -6.30
C SER A 264 15.16 -25.08 -6.58
N ALA A 265 14.77 -25.82 -5.53
CA ALA A 265 14.17 -27.15 -5.64
C ALA A 265 12.84 -27.15 -6.40
N THR A 266 12.08 -26.05 -6.35
CA THR A 266 10.81 -25.87 -7.08
C THR A 266 10.95 -25.13 -8.41
N ARG A 267 12.16 -24.76 -8.87
CA ARG A 267 12.37 -23.92 -10.08
C ARG A 267 11.56 -22.60 -10.07
N LEU A 268 11.42 -22.00 -8.89
CA LEU A 268 10.82 -20.68 -8.66
C LEU A 268 11.87 -19.58 -8.44
N LEU A 269 13.14 -19.93 -8.20
CA LEU A 269 14.26 -18.99 -8.15
C LEU A 269 14.69 -18.61 -9.56
N VAL A 270 14.56 -17.34 -9.92
CA VAL A 270 14.86 -16.83 -11.26
C VAL A 270 16.31 -16.40 -11.39
N ASN A 271 16.95 -16.87 -12.45
CA ASN A 271 18.23 -16.37 -12.95
C ASN A 271 18.04 -15.85 -14.39
N TYR A 272 17.94 -14.53 -14.55
CA TYR A 272 17.78 -13.90 -15.86
C TYR A 272 19.00 -14.08 -16.80
N SER A 273 20.16 -14.46 -16.26
CA SER A 273 21.35 -14.80 -17.06
C SER A 273 21.39 -16.26 -17.53
N ASP A 274 20.42 -17.09 -17.12
CA ASP A 274 20.31 -18.47 -17.61
C ASP A 274 19.76 -18.49 -19.04
N PRO A 275 20.49 -19.04 -20.04
CA PRO A 275 19.99 -19.14 -21.40
C PRO A 275 18.76 -20.07 -21.52
N ASN A 276 18.56 -20.98 -20.56
CA ASN A 276 17.42 -21.91 -20.53
C ASN A 276 16.16 -21.29 -19.90
N PHE A 277 16.28 -20.15 -19.19
CA PHE A 277 15.13 -19.46 -18.64
C PHE A 277 14.34 -18.75 -19.76
N ARG A 278 13.40 -19.48 -20.36
CA ARG A 278 12.59 -19.04 -21.51
C ARG A 278 11.09 -19.30 -21.27
N PRO A 279 10.46 -18.64 -20.29
CA PRO A 279 9.01 -18.69 -20.13
C PRO A 279 8.32 -18.11 -21.38
N ILE A 280 7.18 -18.72 -21.75
CA ILE A 280 6.29 -18.22 -22.79
C ILE A 280 5.39 -17.15 -22.16
N PHE A 281 5.16 -16.05 -22.87
CA PHE A 281 4.29 -14.95 -22.47
C PHE A 281 3.20 -14.74 -23.52
N SER A 282 2.02 -14.24 -23.12
CA SER A 282 0.91 -13.91 -24.04
C SER A 282 1.35 -12.86 -25.06
N LYS A 283 2.21 -11.94 -24.60
CA LYS A 283 2.87 -10.92 -25.40
C LYS A 283 4.18 -10.54 -24.73
N VAL A 284 5.21 -10.23 -25.52
CA VAL A 284 6.44 -9.60 -25.03
C VAL A 284 6.46 -8.13 -25.46
N LEU A 285 6.63 -7.25 -24.49
CA LEU A 285 6.95 -5.84 -24.68
C LEU A 285 8.43 -5.64 -24.35
N ARG A 286 9.09 -4.72 -25.03
CA ARG A 286 10.52 -4.43 -24.81
C ARG A 286 10.70 -2.97 -24.40
N LEU A 287 11.48 -2.76 -23.34
CA LEU A 287 11.85 -1.43 -22.85
C LEU A 287 13.38 -1.31 -22.83
N ASP A 288 13.90 -0.37 -23.62
CA ASP A 288 15.30 0.03 -23.53
C ASP A 288 15.45 1.05 -22.39
N LEU A 289 16.18 0.65 -21.35
CA LEU A 289 16.45 1.45 -20.16
C LEU A 289 17.22 2.74 -20.48
N GLY A 290 17.95 2.78 -21.60
CA GLY A 290 18.62 3.98 -22.09
C GLY A 290 17.68 5.07 -22.62
N THR A 291 16.40 4.73 -22.87
CA THR A 291 15.36 5.70 -23.30
C THR A 291 14.65 6.39 -22.12
N ILE A 292 14.95 5.97 -20.88
CA ILE A 292 14.30 6.53 -19.69
C ILE A 292 14.93 7.90 -19.37
N VAL A 293 14.09 8.92 -19.34
CA VAL A 293 14.44 10.30 -18.98
C VAL A 293 13.62 10.75 -17.76
N PRO A 294 14.16 11.65 -16.91
CA PRO A 294 13.43 12.22 -15.78
C PRO A 294 12.08 12.81 -16.20
N CYS A 295 11.03 12.45 -15.46
CA CYS A 295 9.66 12.83 -15.74
C CYS A 295 8.83 12.94 -14.45
N VAL A 296 7.74 13.68 -14.54
CA VAL A 296 6.64 13.65 -13.56
C VAL A 296 5.38 13.07 -14.23
N SER A 297 4.34 12.78 -13.47
CA SER A 297 3.03 12.40 -14.01
C SER A 297 1.95 13.35 -13.51
N GLY A 298 1.08 13.81 -14.41
CA GLY A 298 0.01 14.73 -14.04
C GLY A 298 -0.51 15.58 -15.21
N PRO A 299 -1.38 16.58 -14.94
CA PRO A 299 -1.75 17.06 -13.61
C PRO A 299 -2.91 16.28 -12.94
N LYS A 300 -3.63 15.41 -13.68
CA LYS A 300 -4.86 14.77 -13.17
C LYS A 300 -4.86 13.23 -13.18
N ARG A 301 -3.89 12.55 -13.80
CA ARG A 301 -3.81 11.08 -13.81
C ARG A 301 -2.36 10.56 -13.68
N PRO A 302 -2.12 9.40 -13.04
CA PRO A 302 -0.78 8.80 -12.91
C PRO A 302 -0.12 8.43 -14.26
N ASN A 303 -0.92 8.13 -15.28
CA ASN A 303 -0.43 7.71 -16.60
C ASN A 303 -0.07 8.90 -17.51
N ASP A 304 -0.38 10.14 -17.11
CA ASP A 304 -0.08 11.35 -17.89
C ASP A 304 1.39 11.79 -17.71
N ARG A 305 2.32 10.95 -18.19
CA ARG A 305 3.78 11.19 -18.11
C ARG A 305 4.18 12.47 -18.85
N VAL A 306 4.96 13.32 -18.19
CA VAL A 306 5.54 14.56 -18.71
C VAL A 306 7.04 14.54 -18.47
N ASN A 307 7.83 14.61 -19.53
CA ASN A 307 9.29 14.76 -19.42
C ASN A 307 9.60 16.05 -18.65
N LEU A 308 10.54 16.01 -17.70
CA LEU A 308 10.84 17.13 -16.82
C LEU A 308 11.28 18.38 -17.59
N SER A 309 12.01 18.19 -18.71
CA SER A 309 12.40 19.24 -19.66
C SER A 309 11.25 19.94 -20.38
N SER A 310 10.05 19.35 -20.36
CA SER A 310 8.84 19.85 -21.05
C SER A 310 7.75 20.30 -20.07
N LEU A 311 7.95 20.14 -18.76
CA LEU A 311 6.93 20.35 -17.73
C LEU A 311 6.30 21.77 -17.77
N HIS A 312 7.14 22.80 -17.88
CA HIS A 312 6.66 24.18 -17.98
C HIS A 312 5.73 24.38 -19.20
N THR A 313 6.13 23.85 -20.36
CA THR A 313 5.36 23.98 -21.61
C THR A 313 4.07 23.16 -21.59
N ASP A 314 4.10 21.93 -21.05
CA ASP A 314 2.91 21.08 -20.89
C ASP A 314 1.87 21.76 -19.98
N PHE A 315 2.32 22.30 -18.84
CA PHE A 315 1.44 23.01 -17.90
C PHE A 315 0.89 24.32 -18.50
N ALA A 316 1.74 25.16 -19.10
CA ALA A 316 1.31 26.42 -19.70
C ALA A 316 0.29 26.22 -20.84
N ASN A 317 0.49 25.22 -21.69
CA ASN A 317 -0.47 24.82 -22.71
C ASN A 317 -1.79 24.30 -22.10
N GLY A 318 -1.70 23.61 -20.96
CA GLY A 318 -2.85 23.10 -20.21
C GLY A 318 -3.77 24.18 -19.65
N LEU A 319 -3.24 25.34 -19.24
CA LEU A 319 -4.03 26.39 -18.58
C LEU A 319 -5.25 26.84 -19.42
N GLY A 320 -5.02 27.22 -20.68
CA GLY A 320 -6.08 27.65 -21.61
C GLY A 320 -6.77 26.53 -22.40
N ALA A 321 -6.25 25.30 -22.33
CA ALA A 321 -6.85 24.16 -23.04
C ALA A 321 -8.20 23.76 -22.41
N LYS A 322 -9.16 23.33 -23.25
CA LYS A 322 -10.51 22.89 -22.82
C LYS A 322 -10.41 21.90 -21.66
N VAL A 323 -11.26 22.10 -20.64
CA VAL A 323 -11.37 21.26 -19.44
C VAL A 323 -11.33 19.77 -19.81
N SER A 324 -10.27 19.11 -19.36
CA SER A 324 -9.91 17.72 -19.67
C SER A 324 -8.87 17.23 -18.66
N PHE A 325 -8.26 16.06 -18.86
CA PHE A 325 -7.18 15.57 -17.99
C PHE A 325 -5.92 16.46 -18.02
N LYS A 326 -5.68 17.15 -19.14
CA LYS A 326 -4.57 18.12 -19.32
C LYS A 326 -5.01 19.58 -19.28
N GLY A 327 -6.26 19.88 -19.63
CA GLY A 327 -6.78 21.25 -19.74
C GLY A 327 -7.50 21.77 -18.49
N PHE A 328 -7.32 23.05 -18.18
CA PHE A 328 -7.98 23.75 -17.07
C PHE A 328 -9.08 24.71 -17.52
N GLY A 329 -9.09 25.15 -18.79
CA GLY A 329 -10.17 25.94 -19.38
C GLY A 329 -10.18 27.42 -18.99
N LEU A 330 -9.05 27.97 -18.54
CA LEU A 330 -8.92 29.38 -18.15
C LEU A 330 -8.93 30.31 -19.36
N THR A 331 -9.48 31.52 -19.19
CA THR A 331 -9.39 32.59 -20.19
C THR A 331 -8.00 33.21 -20.26
N ALA A 332 -7.70 33.92 -21.35
CA ALA A 332 -6.40 34.57 -21.56
C ALA A 332 -6.05 35.65 -20.51
N ASP A 333 -7.03 36.16 -19.77
CA ASP A 333 -6.80 37.10 -18.66
C ASP A 333 -6.63 36.37 -17.33
N GLU A 334 -7.44 35.34 -17.03
CA GLU A 334 -7.25 34.50 -15.83
C GLU A 334 -5.88 33.83 -15.77
N ILE A 335 -5.30 33.46 -16.91
CA ILE A 335 -3.94 32.88 -17.01
C ILE A 335 -2.87 33.82 -16.44
N LYS A 336 -3.14 35.13 -16.36
CA LYS A 336 -2.22 36.14 -15.82
C LYS A 336 -2.42 36.37 -14.31
N ASN A 337 -3.36 35.68 -13.67
CA ASN A 337 -3.66 35.90 -12.25
C ASN A 337 -2.43 35.59 -11.38
N GLU A 338 -2.06 36.56 -10.56
CA GLU A 338 -1.09 36.44 -9.50
C GLU A 338 -1.56 37.22 -8.26
N VAL A 339 -1.19 36.76 -7.07
CA VAL A 339 -1.58 37.35 -5.79
C VAL A 339 -0.39 37.40 -4.84
N THR A 340 -0.16 38.58 -4.27
CA THR A 340 0.86 38.76 -3.23
C THR A 340 0.27 38.41 -1.87
N ILE A 341 0.85 37.43 -1.19
CA ILE A 341 0.44 36.99 0.15
C ILE A 341 1.53 37.27 1.18
N THR A 342 1.13 37.52 2.43
CA THR A 342 2.04 37.53 3.57
C THR A 342 1.73 36.34 4.46
N ASN A 343 2.69 35.42 4.58
CA ASN A 343 2.58 34.18 5.36
C ASN A 343 3.84 34.01 6.23
N LYS A 344 3.67 33.62 7.50
CA LYS A 344 4.77 33.41 8.48
C LYS A 344 5.78 34.59 8.52
N GLY A 345 5.26 35.83 8.42
CA GLY A 345 6.06 37.06 8.46
C GLY A 345 6.88 37.36 7.20
N ARG A 346 6.65 36.65 6.09
CA ARG A 346 7.30 36.88 4.79
C ARG A 346 6.26 37.12 3.69
N THR A 347 6.57 38.01 2.77
CA THR A 347 5.72 38.35 1.63
C THR A 347 6.24 37.66 0.37
N SER A 348 5.36 36.96 -0.34
CA SER A 348 5.68 36.20 -1.56
C SER A 348 4.50 36.24 -2.55
N THR A 349 4.76 36.10 -3.84
CA THR A 349 3.72 35.98 -4.87
C THR A 349 3.34 34.52 -5.12
N LEU A 350 2.05 34.27 -5.28
CA LEU A 350 1.47 33.04 -5.83
C LEU A 350 0.92 33.35 -7.24
N SER A 351 1.14 32.42 -8.16
CA SER A 351 0.61 32.44 -9.53
C SER A 351 0.34 31.00 -10.01
N HIS A 352 -0.25 30.84 -11.19
CA HIS A 352 -0.47 29.53 -11.79
C HIS A 352 0.83 28.70 -11.89
N GLY A 353 0.79 27.46 -11.41
CA GLY A 353 1.94 26.55 -11.33
C GLY A 353 2.75 26.67 -10.03
N SER A 354 2.38 27.57 -9.12
CA SER A 354 3.02 27.64 -7.79
C SER A 354 2.86 26.33 -7.04
N VAL A 355 3.97 25.80 -6.52
CA VAL A 355 3.97 24.60 -5.68
C VAL A 355 3.52 25.01 -4.28
N VAL A 356 2.39 24.48 -3.80
CA VAL A 356 1.85 24.78 -2.46
C VAL A 356 1.93 23.60 -1.51
N ILE A 357 2.16 22.39 -2.02
CA ILE A 357 2.46 21.18 -1.24
C ILE A 357 3.75 20.56 -1.79
N ALA A 358 4.66 20.13 -0.91
CA ALA A 358 5.81 19.31 -1.28
C ALA A 358 6.01 18.23 -0.21
N ALA A 359 5.64 17.00 -0.50
CA ALA A 359 5.46 15.94 0.48
C ALA A 359 6.30 14.71 0.13
N ILE A 360 7.44 14.51 0.80
CA ILE A 360 8.23 13.28 0.69
C ILE A 360 7.48 12.18 1.46
N THR A 361 6.54 11.50 0.79
CA THR A 361 5.59 10.53 1.36
C THR A 361 5.55 9.23 0.53
N SER A 362 4.55 8.39 0.78
CA SER A 362 4.20 7.16 0.03
C SER A 362 5.19 5.99 0.16
N CYS A 363 4.67 4.86 0.64
CA CYS A 363 5.39 3.59 0.66
C CYS A 363 5.87 3.12 -0.71
N THR A 364 5.26 3.60 -1.80
CA THR A 364 5.63 3.23 -3.17
C THR A 364 7.12 3.36 -3.32
N ASN A 365 7.72 4.43 -2.80
CA ASN A 365 9.16 4.46 -2.73
C ASN A 365 9.84 5.00 -1.47
N THR A 366 9.19 5.44 -0.37
CA THR A 366 9.89 5.56 0.94
C THR A 366 10.53 4.24 1.44
N SER A 367 10.40 3.14 0.69
CA SER A 367 10.80 1.75 0.98
C SER A 367 12.06 1.15 0.27
N ASN A 368 12.56 1.61 -0.89
CA ASN A 368 13.61 0.87 -1.67
C ASN A 368 14.96 1.66 -1.80
N PRO A 369 16.13 1.18 -2.28
CA PRO A 369 17.49 1.57 -1.75
C PRO A 369 18.22 2.97 -1.69
N SER A 370 17.84 4.11 -2.34
CA SER A 370 18.78 5.25 -2.65
C SER A 370 18.30 6.73 -2.61
N VAL A 371 17.05 7.09 -2.92
CA VAL A 371 16.66 8.47 -3.27
C VAL A 371 16.32 9.37 -2.08
N MET A 372 16.13 8.89 -0.84
CA MET A 372 16.02 9.82 0.31
C MET A 372 17.42 10.27 0.70
N LEU A 373 18.42 9.43 0.44
CA LEU A 373 19.81 9.85 0.46
C LEU A 373 20.07 10.85 -0.66
N ALA A 374 19.49 10.69 -1.86
CA ALA A 374 19.57 11.70 -2.92
C ALA A 374 18.88 13.01 -2.52
N ALA A 375 17.61 13.00 -2.10
CA ALA A 375 16.86 14.12 -1.55
C ALA A 375 17.64 14.82 -0.42
N GLY A 376 18.21 14.05 0.51
CA GLY A 376 19.04 14.55 1.60
C GLY A 376 20.37 15.16 1.12
N LEU A 377 21.03 14.58 0.11
CA LEU A 377 22.24 15.12 -0.50
C LEU A 377 21.96 16.39 -1.31
N VAL A 378 20.82 16.44 -1.98
CA VAL A 378 20.28 17.61 -2.69
C VAL A 378 19.98 18.73 -1.68
N ALA A 379 19.26 18.43 -0.60
CA ALA A 379 19.02 19.37 0.50
C ALA A 379 20.32 19.87 1.16
N LYS A 380 21.30 18.98 1.37
CA LYS A 380 22.64 19.33 1.87
C LYS A 380 23.37 20.29 0.90
N LYS A 381 23.34 20.00 -0.40
CA LYS A 381 23.94 20.86 -1.44
C LYS A 381 23.26 22.23 -1.51
N TYR A 382 21.95 22.31 -1.28
CA TYR A 382 21.24 23.58 -1.24
C TYR A 382 21.56 24.42 0.01
N TYR A 383 21.72 23.79 1.18
CA TYR A 383 21.83 24.50 2.46
C TYR A 383 23.27 24.79 2.92
N ALA A 384 24.30 24.06 2.46
CA ALA A 384 25.68 24.19 2.97
C ALA A 384 26.31 25.59 2.79
N SER A 385 25.69 26.46 2.00
CA SER A 385 26.06 27.83 1.62
C SER A 385 26.18 28.87 2.75
N ILE A 386 26.13 28.49 4.02
CA ILE A 386 26.14 29.45 5.16
C ILE A 386 27.46 29.39 5.97
N TYR A 387 28.25 28.31 5.86
CA TYR A 387 29.42 28.09 6.75
C TYR A 387 30.69 27.53 6.08
N SER A 388 30.81 27.55 4.75
CA SER A 388 31.96 27.02 4.00
C SER A 388 32.70 28.13 3.24
N CYS A 389 34.01 28.31 3.52
CA CYS A 389 34.84 29.34 2.89
C CYS A 389 35.83 28.77 1.85
N LEU A 390 35.61 27.55 1.35
CA LEU A 390 36.53 26.86 0.43
C LEU A 390 35.81 26.22 -0.77
N GLN A 391 35.71 27.02 -1.84
CA GLN A 391 35.67 26.63 -3.26
C GLN A 391 34.86 25.37 -3.63
N ALA A 392 33.53 25.45 -3.49
CA ALA A 392 32.56 24.83 -4.41
C ALA A 392 31.33 25.75 -4.52
N VAL A 393 30.54 25.63 -5.59
CA VAL A 393 29.41 26.54 -5.86
C VAL A 393 28.18 26.17 -5.01
N ASP A 394 28.06 26.83 -3.85
CA ASP A 394 26.95 26.68 -2.90
C ASP A 394 25.90 27.81 -3.09
N LEU A 395 24.59 27.50 -3.03
CA LEU A 395 23.55 28.33 -3.69
C LEU A 395 22.60 29.16 -2.81
N GLY A 396 22.53 28.99 -1.49
CA GLY A 396 21.72 29.87 -0.61
C GLY A 396 20.20 29.74 -0.74
N LEU A 397 19.69 28.66 -1.33
CA LEU A 397 18.28 28.51 -1.68
C LEU A 397 17.41 28.12 -0.48
N THR A 398 16.21 28.68 -0.40
CA THR A 398 15.21 28.40 0.64
C THR A 398 13.84 28.11 0.04
N VAL A 399 13.04 27.31 0.73
CA VAL A 399 11.64 27.06 0.35
C VAL A 399 10.78 28.28 0.69
N GLN A 400 9.79 28.58 -0.14
CA GLN A 400 8.83 29.67 0.10
C GLN A 400 7.97 29.38 1.35
N PRO A 401 7.61 30.40 2.15
CA PRO A 401 6.97 30.21 3.46
C PRO A 401 5.58 29.57 3.38
N TYR A 402 4.88 29.77 2.26
CA TYR A 402 3.55 29.25 1.99
C TYR A 402 3.52 27.77 1.60
N VAL A 403 4.68 27.14 1.32
CA VAL A 403 4.73 25.76 0.87
C VAL A 403 4.55 24.82 2.05
N LYS A 404 3.57 23.92 1.95
CA LYS A 404 3.38 22.83 2.89
C LYS A 404 4.39 21.71 2.64
N THR A 405 5.59 21.87 3.20
CA THR A 405 6.64 20.85 3.19
C THR A 405 6.40 19.78 4.26
N SER A 406 6.60 18.51 3.89
CA SER A 406 6.40 17.39 4.82
C SER A 406 7.25 16.18 4.43
N LEU A 407 7.71 15.42 5.44
CA LEU A 407 8.35 14.12 5.29
C LEU A 407 7.53 13.08 6.06
N SER A 408 6.96 12.10 5.35
CA SER A 408 6.03 11.09 5.88
C SER A 408 6.59 9.68 5.62
N PRO A 409 7.52 9.17 6.44
CA PRO A 409 8.20 7.92 6.14
C PRO A 409 7.34 6.67 6.32
N GLY A 410 7.43 5.73 5.38
CA GLY A 410 6.74 4.44 5.52
C GLY A 410 7.37 3.45 6.51
N SER A 411 8.50 3.76 7.16
CA SER A 411 8.96 3.09 8.38
C SER A 411 9.99 3.94 9.14
N GLY A 412 10.23 3.63 10.41
CA GLY A 412 11.29 4.27 11.21
C GLY A 412 12.71 4.07 10.67
N VAL A 413 12.92 3.11 9.76
CA VAL A 413 14.22 2.83 9.13
C VAL A 413 14.68 4.04 8.31
N VAL A 414 13.74 4.74 7.66
CA VAL A 414 13.92 6.03 6.95
C VAL A 414 14.65 7.04 7.80
N THR A 415 14.06 7.37 8.95
CA THR A 415 14.59 8.35 9.90
C THR A 415 15.99 7.99 10.34
N LYS A 416 16.24 6.71 10.62
CA LYS A 416 17.49 6.23 11.19
C LYS A 416 18.70 6.39 10.25
N TYR A 417 18.63 6.06 8.96
CA TYR A 417 19.78 6.36 8.07
C TYR A 417 19.86 7.84 7.70
N LEU A 418 18.75 8.59 7.62
CA LEU A 418 18.80 10.03 7.37
C LEU A 418 19.52 10.74 8.54
N GLN A 419 19.28 10.30 9.77
CA GLN A 419 20.05 10.73 10.95
C GLN A 419 21.51 10.27 10.89
N ALA A 420 21.77 8.98 10.69
CA ALA A 420 23.13 8.41 10.69
C ALA A 420 24.03 8.94 9.56
N SER A 421 23.45 9.37 8.43
CA SER A 421 24.17 10.04 7.33
C SER A 421 24.34 11.56 7.52
N GLY A 422 23.76 12.12 8.59
CA GLY A 422 23.69 13.56 8.86
C GLY A 422 22.75 14.34 7.93
N LEU A 423 22.05 13.67 7.01
CA LEU A 423 21.23 14.29 5.97
C LEU A 423 19.88 14.81 6.48
N LEU A 424 19.30 14.21 7.53
CA LEU A 424 17.98 14.62 8.06
C LEU A 424 17.97 16.11 8.42
N SER A 425 19.02 16.60 9.08
CA SER A 425 19.10 18.00 9.50
C SER A 425 18.94 19.00 8.35
N TYR A 426 19.43 18.66 7.15
CA TYR A 426 19.33 19.51 5.97
C TYR A 426 17.92 19.46 5.35
N LEU A 427 17.22 18.32 5.44
CA LEU A 427 15.81 18.21 5.05
C LEU A 427 14.91 19.03 6.00
N GLU A 428 15.11 18.90 7.31
CA GLU A 428 14.42 19.68 8.34
C GLU A 428 14.59 21.19 8.16
N LYS A 429 15.80 21.64 7.78
CA LYS A 429 16.10 23.03 7.46
C LYS A 429 15.39 23.59 6.21
N LEU A 430 14.91 22.72 5.32
CA LEU A 430 14.03 23.06 4.20
C LEU A 430 12.55 22.82 4.53
N GLY A 431 12.21 22.51 5.80
CA GLY A 431 10.86 22.24 6.28
C GLY A 431 10.37 20.81 6.05
N PHE A 432 11.20 19.92 5.49
CA PHE A 432 10.90 18.48 5.38
C PHE A 432 11.16 17.76 6.70
N ASN A 433 10.56 18.27 7.78
CA ASN A 433 10.50 17.62 9.07
C ASN A 433 9.60 16.37 8.99
N ILE A 434 9.90 15.38 9.83
CA ILE A 434 9.08 14.18 9.94
C ILE A 434 7.72 14.58 10.54
N VAL A 435 6.64 14.28 9.82
CA VAL A 435 5.26 14.64 10.22
C VAL A 435 4.42 13.42 10.66
N GLY A 436 4.84 12.19 10.35
CA GLY A 436 4.11 10.97 10.70
C GLY A 436 4.68 9.73 10.00
N TYR A 437 4.32 8.55 10.49
CA TYR A 437 4.69 7.26 9.91
C TYR A 437 3.44 6.53 9.38
N GLY A 438 2.86 7.06 8.30
CA GLY A 438 1.62 6.59 7.68
C GLY A 438 1.41 7.21 6.29
N CYS A 439 0.32 6.86 5.62
CA CYS A 439 0.07 7.21 4.21
C CYS A 439 -0.03 8.72 3.95
N MET A 440 -0.67 9.46 4.86
CA MET A 440 -0.71 10.93 4.86
C MET A 440 -1.09 11.51 3.48
N THR A 441 -0.31 12.45 2.93
CA THR A 441 -0.59 13.11 1.64
C THR A 441 -0.89 12.15 0.48
N CYS A 442 -0.28 10.96 0.46
CA CYS A 442 -0.46 9.96 -0.61
C CYS A 442 -1.92 9.47 -0.76
N ILE A 443 -2.71 9.53 0.31
CA ILE A 443 -4.14 9.14 0.32
C ILE A 443 -5.08 10.35 0.46
N GLY A 444 -4.56 11.58 0.30
CA GLY A 444 -5.32 12.80 0.52
C GLY A 444 -5.41 13.25 1.98
N ASN A 445 -4.77 12.55 2.94
CA ASN A 445 -4.62 12.98 4.34
C ASN A 445 -3.55 14.09 4.48
N SER A 446 -3.54 15.04 3.54
CA SER A 446 -2.58 16.14 3.43
C SER A 446 -2.83 17.26 4.45
N GLY A 447 -3.95 17.25 5.16
CA GLY A 447 -4.38 18.30 6.10
C GLY A 447 -4.61 19.67 5.43
N PRO A 448 -5.07 20.69 6.17
CA PRO A 448 -5.32 22.01 5.61
C PRO A 448 -4.03 22.72 5.15
N LEU A 449 -4.10 23.49 4.07
CA LEU A 449 -3.14 24.58 3.82
C LEU A 449 -3.41 25.73 4.80
N ASP A 450 -2.42 26.59 5.03
CA ASP A 450 -2.61 27.79 5.84
C ASP A 450 -3.75 28.65 5.27
N ASP A 451 -4.67 29.15 6.10
CA ASP A 451 -5.90 29.85 5.66
C ASP A 451 -5.62 30.98 4.64
N ALA A 452 -4.55 31.74 4.84
CA ALA A 452 -4.14 32.83 3.93
C ALA A 452 -3.72 32.33 2.54
N VAL A 453 -3.21 31.10 2.44
CA VAL A 453 -2.83 30.44 1.18
C VAL A 453 -4.08 29.87 0.51
N SER A 454 -4.91 29.12 1.24
CA SER A 454 -6.19 28.57 0.75
C SER A 454 -7.08 29.67 0.18
N LYS A 455 -7.30 30.73 0.97
CA LYS A 455 -8.10 31.89 0.58
C LYS A 455 -7.55 32.58 -0.67
N ALA A 456 -6.23 32.77 -0.75
CA ALA A 456 -5.60 33.40 -1.91
C ALA A 456 -5.73 32.56 -3.19
N ILE A 457 -5.70 31.22 -3.09
CA ILE A 457 -5.94 30.32 -4.22
C ILE A 457 -7.40 30.39 -4.68
N GLU A 458 -8.34 30.30 -3.74
CA GLU A 458 -9.79 30.30 -4.00
C GLU A 458 -10.28 31.62 -4.58
N GLU A 459 -9.92 32.76 -3.98
CA GLU A 459 -10.38 34.09 -4.40
C GLU A 459 -9.81 34.53 -5.77
N ASN A 460 -8.70 33.91 -6.22
CA ASN A 460 -8.02 34.27 -7.48
C ASN A 460 -8.04 33.14 -8.54
N ASN A 461 -8.81 32.06 -8.31
CA ASN A 461 -8.96 30.92 -9.21
C ASN A 461 -7.62 30.30 -9.67
N LEU A 462 -6.65 30.14 -8.74
CA LEU A 462 -5.29 29.71 -9.09
C LEU A 462 -5.15 28.18 -9.22
N ILE A 463 -4.44 27.74 -10.26
CA ILE A 463 -4.06 26.35 -10.46
C ILE A 463 -2.66 26.12 -9.87
N VAL A 464 -2.55 25.27 -8.85
CA VAL A 464 -1.33 25.05 -8.04
C VAL A 464 -0.92 23.57 -8.00
N ALA A 465 0.33 23.29 -7.58
CA ALA A 465 0.96 21.97 -7.71
C ALA A 465 1.41 21.30 -6.39
N GLY A 466 1.56 19.96 -6.44
CA GLY A 466 2.07 19.08 -5.38
C GLY A 466 3.10 18.05 -5.90
N LEU A 467 4.06 17.61 -5.07
CA LEU A 467 5.22 16.75 -5.45
C LEU A 467 5.63 15.75 -4.34
N GLU A 468 6.21 14.57 -4.69
CA GLU A 468 6.61 13.50 -3.73
C GLU A 468 7.98 12.80 -4.06
N GLU A 469 8.72 12.29 -3.04
CA GLU A 469 10.05 11.63 -3.16
C GLU A 469 10.35 10.59 -2.01
N HIS A 470 11.45 9.81 -2.05
CA HIS A 470 11.40 8.36 -1.69
C HIS A 470 12.79 7.66 -1.36
N PHE A 471 12.95 6.43 -0.76
CA PHE A 471 14.07 5.39 -0.94
C PHE A 471 15.31 5.27 0.17
N VAL A 472 15.71 4.09 0.79
CA VAL A 472 16.29 3.65 2.18
C VAL A 472 17.55 2.68 2.35
N LYS A 473 18.32 2.61 3.49
CA LYS A 473 19.48 1.64 3.75
C LYS A 473 19.44 0.61 4.94
N PRO A 474 20.23 -0.52 4.93
CA PRO A 474 20.01 -1.79 5.69
C PRO A 474 20.21 -1.93 7.22
N GLN A 475 21.09 -1.16 7.90
CA GLN A 475 21.48 -1.53 9.28
C GLN A 475 20.35 -1.29 10.32
N PHE A 476 19.40 -0.43 9.99
CA PHE A 476 18.42 0.12 10.93
C PHE A 476 17.17 -0.76 11.09
N PHE A 477 16.97 -1.74 10.21
CA PHE A 477 15.81 -2.63 10.20
C PHE A 477 15.66 -3.41 11.51
N LYS A 478 16.75 -4.01 12.01
CA LYS A 478 16.71 -4.79 13.26
C LYS A 478 16.34 -3.96 14.49
N GLU A 479 16.77 -2.70 14.55
CA GLU A 479 16.47 -1.81 15.67
C GLU A 479 14.99 -1.37 15.64
N VAL A 480 14.50 -0.94 14.47
CA VAL A 480 13.14 -0.41 14.28
C VAL A 480 12.09 -1.51 14.45
N TYR A 481 12.32 -2.69 13.90
CA TYR A 481 11.33 -3.77 13.91
C TYR A 481 11.32 -4.62 15.19
N ALA A 482 12.29 -4.47 16.10
CA ALA A 482 12.34 -5.26 17.34
C ALA A 482 11.13 -5.07 18.28
N ASN A 483 10.44 -3.92 18.20
CA ASN A 483 9.31 -3.61 19.08
C ASN A 483 8.00 -3.28 18.32
N ILE A 484 7.94 -3.49 17.01
CA ILE A 484 6.81 -3.02 16.19
C ILE A 484 5.44 -3.53 16.67
N GLY A 485 5.35 -4.79 17.12
CA GLY A 485 4.09 -5.37 17.64
C GLY A 485 3.64 -4.84 19.01
N LYS A 486 4.47 -4.07 19.73
CA LYS A 486 4.10 -3.48 21.04
C LYS A 486 3.41 -2.13 20.90
N GLY A 487 3.79 -1.34 19.90
CA GLY A 487 3.27 0.01 19.68
C GLY A 487 3.67 1.03 20.75
N SER A 488 3.09 2.23 20.63
CA SER A 488 3.25 3.30 21.61
C SER A 488 2.66 2.93 22.98
N GLN A 489 3.04 3.66 24.02
CA GLN A 489 2.42 3.55 25.34
C GLN A 489 0.89 3.77 25.26
N GLN A 490 0.44 4.78 24.51
CA GLN A 490 -0.98 5.05 24.28
C GLN A 490 -1.72 3.84 23.67
N TRP A 491 -1.11 3.12 22.72
CA TRP A 491 -1.69 1.88 22.18
C TRP A 491 -1.78 0.78 23.24
N GLN A 492 -0.76 0.61 24.06
CA GLN A 492 -0.72 -0.39 25.14
C GLN A 492 -1.78 -0.10 26.22
N GLU A 493 -2.02 1.17 26.53
CA GLU A 493 -3.00 1.67 27.49
C GLU A 493 -4.47 1.62 27.01
N LEU A 494 -4.73 1.41 25.72
CA LEU A 494 -6.11 1.29 25.21
C LEU A 494 -6.86 0.12 25.88
N GLU A 495 -7.92 0.44 26.62
CA GLU A 495 -8.82 -0.56 27.18
C GLU A 495 -9.71 -1.16 26.08
N CYS A 496 -9.72 -2.50 25.99
CA CYS A 496 -10.61 -3.26 25.12
C CYS A 496 -11.23 -4.43 25.89
N PRO A 497 -12.50 -4.79 25.64
CA PRO A 497 -13.17 -5.84 26.39
C PRO A 497 -12.60 -7.22 26.04
N GLU A 498 -12.62 -8.15 26.98
CA GLU A 498 -12.10 -9.52 26.80
C GLU A 498 -13.26 -10.50 26.60
N VAL A 499 -13.93 -10.37 25.45
CA VAL A 499 -15.14 -11.11 25.06
C VAL A 499 -15.08 -11.49 23.58
N ASP A 500 -15.64 -12.66 23.22
CA ASP A 500 -15.62 -13.15 21.84
C ASP A 500 -16.64 -12.48 20.91
N LEU A 501 -17.71 -11.91 21.48
CA LEU A 501 -18.76 -11.17 20.79
C LEU A 501 -18.63 -9.69 21.09
N TYR A 502 -18.66 -8.84 20.06
CA TYR A 502 -18.39 -7.42 20.25
C TYR A 502 -19.57 -6.72 20.96
N PRO A 503 -19.34 -5.99 22.07
CA PRO A 503 -20.39 -5.27 22.77
C PRO A 503 -20.74 -3.98 22.01
N TRP A 504 -21.62 -4.09 21.01
CA TRP A 504 -22.05 -2.99 20.13
C TRP A 504 -22.62 -1.80 20.91
N ASP A 505 -21.92 -0.67 20.90
CA ASP A 505 -22.44 0.59 21.44
C ASP A 505 -23.48 1.19 20.48
N ARG A 506 -24.70 1.37 20.97
CA ARG A 506 -25.81 2.00 20.23
C ARG A 506 -25.60 3.49 19.99
N ASN A 507 -24.71 4.15 20.75
CA ASN A 507 -24.38 5.57 20.61
C ASN A 507 -23.18 5.80 19.69
N SER A 508 -22.50 4.73 19.26
CA SER A 508 -21.39 4.82 18.32
C SER A 508 -21.82 5.46 17.00
N THR A 509 -20.94 6.31 16.47
CA THR A 509 -20.97 6.81 15.10
C THR A 509 -19.87 6.20 14.22
N TYR A 510 -18.98 5.36 14.79
CA TYR A 510 -17.85 4.73 14.10
C TYR A 510 -18.03 3.22 13.87
N ILE A 511 -18.45 2.49 14.91
CA ILE A 511 -18.50 1.03 14.94
C ILE A 511 -19.95 0.58 15.14
N LYS A 512 -20.62 0.25 14.04
CA LYS A 512 -22.02 -0.17 14.03
C LYS A 512 -22.16 -1.56 13.41
N ARG A 513 -22.99 -2.41 14.02
CA ARG A 513 -23.36 -3.71 13.43
C ARG A 513 -24.00 -3.52 12.07
N VAL A 514 -23.51 -4.27 11.09
CA VAL A 514 -24.03 -4.25 9.72
C VAL A 514 -25.33 -5.05 9.62
N PRO A 515 -26.32 -4.59 8.83
CA PRO A 515 -27.62 -5.25 8.72
C PRO A 515 -27.61 -6.50 7.82
N PHE A 516 -26.46 -6.85 7.21
CA PHE A 516 -26.35 -7.87 6.16
C PHE A 516 -26.91 -9.24 6.53
N PHE A 517 -26.97 -9.56 7.83
CA PHE A 517 -27.36 -10.87 8.34
C PHE A 517 -28.70 -10.87 9.12
N GLU A 518 -29.44 -9.76 9.16
CA GLU A 518 -30.62 -9.63 10.04
C GLU A 518 -31.71 -10.66 9.74
N ASP A 519 -32.01 -10.88 8.45
CA ASP A 519 -32.99 -11.84 7.93
C ASP A 519 -32.37 -13.12 7.35
N MET A 520 -31.08 -13.38 7.60
CA MET A 520 -30.39 -14.56 7.08
C MET A 520 -31.02 -15.85 7.61
N LYS A 521 -31.19 -16.83 6.73
CA LYS A 521 -31.75 -18.17 7.03
C LYS A 521 -30.75 -19.26 6.65
N VAL A 522 -30.92 -20.43 7.24
CA VAL A 522 -30.10 -21.62 6.92
C VAL A 522 -30.41 -22.12 5.51
N ASP A 523 -31.69 -22.18 5.14
CA ASP A 523 -32.11 -22.52 3.78
C ASP A 523 -32.03 -21.32 2.84
N LEU A 524 -31.47 -21.55 1.64
CA LEU A 524 -31.39 -20.53 0.59
C LEU A 524 -32.79 -20.15 0.08
N PRO A 525 -33.13 -18.85 0.00
CA PRO A 525 -34.40 -18.42 -0.58
C PRO A 525 -34.41 -18.61 -2.11
N THR A 526 -35.60 -18.83 -2.67
CA THR A 526 -35.79 -18.87 -4.12
C THR A 526 -35.43 -17.53 -4.75
N CYS A 527 -34.52 -17.51 -5.72
CA CYS A 527 -34.18 -16.31 -6.47
C CYS A 527 -35.36 -15.88 -7.36
N SER A 528 -35.71 -14.59 -7.33
CA SER A 528 -36.83 -14.01 -8.08
C SER A 528 -36.37 -12.85 -8.96
N SER A 529 -36.96 -12.72 -10.15
CA SER A 529 -36.67 -11.61 -11.07
C SER A 529 -36.95 -10.24 -10.44
N ILE A 530 -36.05 -9.28 -10.67
CA ILE A 530 -36.26 -7.87 -10.33
C ILE A 530 -37.29 -7.29 -11.30
N SER A 531 -38.38 -6.73 -10.78
CA SER A 531 -39.46 -6.11 -11.57
C SER A 531 -39.65 -4.64 -11.19
N ASN A 532 -40.00 -3.79 -12.16
CA ASN A 532 -40.29 -2.36 -11.97
C ASN A 532 -39.16 -1.56 -11.27
N ALA A 533 -37.90 -1.92 -11.51
CA ALA A 533 -36.75 -1.16 -11.01
C ALA A 533 -36.62 0.20 -11.71
N TYR A 534 -36.26 1.23 -10.94
CA TYR A 534 -35.94 2.55 -11.45
C TYR A 534 -34.42 2.73 -11.59
N CYS A 535 -33.99 3.48 -12.61
CA CYS A 535 -32.61 3.90 -12.75
C CYS A 535 -32.30 4.99 -11.72
N LEU A 536 -31.47 4.68 -10.71
CA LEU A 536 -31.10 5.63 -9.64
C LEU A 536 -30.06 6.65 -10.11
N LEU A 537 -29.12 6.23 -10.95
CA LEU A 537 -28.03 7.05 -11.48
C LEU A 537 -27.75 6.65 -12.94
N ASN A 538 -27.68 7.65 -13.83
CA ASN A 538 -27.20 7.47 -15.21
C ASN A 538 -25.81 8.09 -15.30
N LEU A 539 -24.77 7.26 -15.37
CA LEU A 539 -23.36 7.66 -15.26
C LEU A 539 -22.61 7.48 -16.59
N GLY A 540 -21.54 8.25 -16.79
CA GLY A 540 -20.64 8.10 -17.93
C GLY A 540 -19.45 7.16 -17.64
N ASP A 541 -18.42 7.25 -18.47
CA ASP A 541 -17.21 6.43 -18.36
C ASP A 541 -16.32 6.83 -17.18
N SER A 542 -15.43 5.91 -16.78
CA SER A 542 -14.35 6.15 -15.80
C SER A 542 -14.80 6.58 -14.39
N VAL A 543 -16.01 6.19 -13.96
CA VAL A 543 -16.46 6.34 -12.57
C VAL A 543 -15.55 5.51 -11.66
N THR A 544 -14.69 6.18 -10.88
CA THR A 544 -13.79 5.51 -9.93
C THR A 544 -14.51 5.14 -8.64
N THR A 545 -13.91 4.27 -7.83
CA THR A 545 -14.42 3.93 -6.49
C THR A 545 -14.58 5.14 -5.59
N ASP A 546 -13.75 6.18 -5.70
CA ASP A 546 -13.91 7.44 -4.94
C ASP A 546 -15.16 8.25 -5.32
N HIS A 547 -15.67 8.11 -6.55
CA HIS A 547 -16.95 8.70 -6.93
C HIS A 547 -18.14 7.96 -6.31
N ILE A 548 -17.99 6.64 -6.09
CA ILE A 548 -19.03 5.75 -5.55
C ILE A 548 -19.01 5.77 -4.02
N SER A 549 -17.82 5.83 -3.42
CA SER A 549 -17.54 5.72 -1.99
C SER A 549 -16.32 6.58 -1.63
N PRO A 550 -16.46 7.91 -1.50
CA PRO A 550 -15.35 8.81 -1.21
C PRO A 550 -14.72 8.53 0.17
N ALA A 551 -13.39 8.44 0.22
CA ALA A 551 -12.63 8.19 1.45
C ALA A 551 -12.10 9.48 2.14
N GLY A 552 -12.30 10.64 1.52
CA GLY A 552 -11.80 11.94 1.99
C GLY A 552 -12.76 12.74 2.86
N SER A 553 -12.64 14.07 2.81
CA SER A 553 -13.43 15.00 3.62
C SER A 553 -14.95 14.90 3.36
N ILE A 554 -15.73 14.83 4.44
CA ILE A 554 -17.19 14.88 4.39
C ILE A 554 -17.65 16.30 4.05
N SER A 555 -18.38 16.46 2.93
CA SER A 555 -18.88 17.77 2.48
C SER A 555 -19.87 18.40 3.48
N ARG A 556 -19.73 19.71 3.71
CA ARG A 556 -20.62 20.49 4.62
C ARG A 556 -22.10 20.47 4.23
N VAL A 557 -22.42 20.11 2.98
CA VAL A 557 -23.79 20.09 2.44
C VAL A 557 -24.33 18.67 2.18
N CYS A 558 -23.66 17.62 2.67
CA CYS A 558 -24.12 16.24 2.47
C CYS A 558 -24.95 15.70 3.66
N TYR A 559 -25.77 14.68 3.37
CA TYR A 559 -26.65 14.05 4.36
C TYR A 559 -25.88 13.38 5.51
N VAL A 560 -24.66 12.92 5.28
CA VAL A 560 -23.80 12.27 6.30
C VAL A 560 -23.49 13.25 7.44
N LEU A 561 -23.19 14.52 7.14
CA LEU A 561 -22.93 15.51 8.18
C LEU A 561 -24.20 15.86 8.97
N LEU A 562 -25.37 15.89 8.31
CA LEU A 562 -26.66 16.08 9.01
C LEU A 562 -26.93 14.94 9.99
N TYR A 563 -26.63 13.69 9.60
CA TYR A 563 -26.72 12.52 10.47
C TYR A 563 -25.76 12.62 11.66
N ILE A 564 -24.46 12.89 11.44
CA ILE A 564 -23.46 13.01 12.51
C ILE A 564 -23.88 14.12 13.50
N ASN A 565 -24.23 15.31 13.00
CA ASN A 565 -24.64 16.43 13.84
C ASN A 565 -25.94 16.14 14.62
N ALA A 566 -26.83 15.27 14.13
CA ALA A 566 -27.98 14.82 14.91
C ALA A 566 -27.55 13.91 16.09
N ARG A 567 -26.69 12.93 15.81
CA ARG A 567 -26.20 11.94 16.79
C ARG A 567 -25.30 12.57 17.87
N GLU A 568 -24.49 13.56 17.52
CA GLU A 568 -23.72 14.33 18.51
C GLU A 568 -24.63 15.13 19.45
N ARG A 569 -25.74 15.69 18.95
CA ARG A 569 -26.74 16.36 19.79
C ARG A 569 -27.49 15.38 20.70
N GLU A 570 -27.83 14.19 20.21
CA GLU A 570 -28.41 13.11 21.04
C GLU A 570 -27.46 12.67 22.17
N ARG A 571 -26.15 12.68 21.94
CA ARG A 571 -25.13 12.30 22.93
C ARG A 571 -24.83 13.38 23.98
N LEU A 572 -25.15 14.64 23.69
CA LEU A 572 -24.96 15.79 24.59
C LEU A 572 -26.20 16.11 25.44
N GLN A 573 -27.28 15.34 25.28
CA GLN A 573 -28.53 15.41 26.05
C GLN A 573 -28.65 14.25 27.04
#